data_AF-A0A3A8KQU2-F1
#
_entry.id   AF-A0A3A8KQU2-F1
#
_cell.length_a   1.000
_cell.length_b   1.000
_cell.length_c   1.000
_cell.angle_alpha   90.00
_cell.angle_beta   90.00
_cell.angle_gamma   90.00
#
_symmetry.space_group_name_H-M   'P 1'
#
loop_
_entity.id
_entity.type
_entity.pdbx_description
1 polymer ?
#
loop_
_entity_poly.entity_id
_entity_poly.type
_entity_poly.pdbx_seq_one_letter_code
_entity_poly.pdbx_strand_id
1 'polypeptide(L)'
;MPPRPTAPPQLQTAPAPLREFVDNLLTLDVEEPWAELDGVKQAGPAPWRPPHPYTLVKGPVELDGNMLVESAGHDQGVLVVFGDVTCQNLFVGVGFSFVCTGTLRVREALVARSADSVTYAAGVVEAQLVDSGSGAWLTLFGDASQLHAKHLTHYVMNGRKVIKSQKPPDLRTLVVPEVLDTEEWDSLSAEEQTDEEPEVLIQLDARAVRKRLASGASLFLAP
;
A
#
# COMPACT_ATOMS: atom_id res chain seq x y z
N MET A 1 29.28 -1.23 -9.08
CA MET A 1 27.87 -1.65 -9.20
C MET A 1 27.70 -2.90 -8.34
N PRO A 2 26.80 -2.88 -7.35
CA PRO A 2 26.51 -4.06 -6.54
C PRO A 2 25.95 -5.20 -7.41
N PRO A 3 26.06 -6.47 -6.97
CA PRO A 3 25.47 -7.60 -7.68
C PRO A 3 23.95 -7.43 -7.74
N ARG A 4 23.37 -7.73 -8.92
CA ARG A 4 21.92 -7.71 -9.10
C ARG A 4 21.32 -8.93 -8.39
N PRO A 5 20.18 -8.78 -7.71
CA PRO A 5 19.50 -9.91 -7.10
C PRO A 5 18.95 -10.85 -8.18
N THR A 6 18.82 -12.13 -7.82
CA THR A 6 18.18 -13.12 -8.69
C THR A 6 16.74 -13.33 -8.23
N ALA A 7 15.79 -13.22 -9.16
CA ALA A 7 14.39 -13.56 -8.89
C ALA A 7 14.30 -15.02 -8.39
N PRO A 8 13.52 -15.29 -7.34
CA PRO A 8 13.37 -16.64 -6.86
C PRO A 8 12.48 -17.46 -7.83
N PRO A 9 12.64 -18.80 -7.88
CA PRO A 9 11.93 -19.66 -8.84
C PRO A 9 10.41 -19.51 -8.85
N GLN A 10 9.83 -19.11 -7.72
CA GLN A 10 8.40 -18.85 -7.53
C GLN A 10 7.86 -17.82 -8.54
N LEU A 11 8.68 -16.84 -8.95
CA LEU A 11 8.29 -15.84 -9.96
C LEU A 11 7.96 -16.49 -11.32
N GLN A 12 8.53 -17.65 -11.64
CA GLN A 12 8.25 -18.33 -12.91
C GLN A 12 6.79 -18.79 -13.03
N THR A 13 6.12 -18.99 -11.89
CA THR A 13 4.69 -19.35 -11.83
C THR A 13 3.76 -18.15 -11.84
N ALA A 14 4.29 -16.92 -11.74
CA ALA A 14 3.50 -15.70 -11.77
C ALA A 14 2.97 -15.37 -13.18
N PRO A 15 1.87 -14.58 -13.27
CA PRO A 15 1.42 -14.04 -14.54
C PRO A 15 2.55 -13.30 -15.28
N ALA A 16 2.62 -13.47 -16.61
CA ALA A 16 3.69 -12.88 -17.42
C ALA A 16 3.90 -11.36 -17.19
N PRO A 17 2.84 -10.52 -17.11
CA PRO A 17 3.00 -9.10 -16.85
C PRO A 17 3.64 -8.79 -15.48
N LEU A 18 3.35 -9.59 -14.44
CA LEU A 18 3.99 -9.43 -13.13
C LEU A 18 5.47 -9.81 -13.20
N ARG A 19 5.78 -10.93 -13.87
CA ARG A 19 7.16 -11.38 -14.04
C ARG A 19 8.00 -10.36 -14.81
N GLU A 20 7.51 -9.87 -15.96
CA GLU A 20 8.20 -8.82 -16.73
C GLU A 20 8.42 -7.56 -15.89
N PHE A 21 7.42 -7.16 -15.11
CA PHE A 21 7.54 -6.01 -14.22
C PHE A 21 8.60 -6.22 -13.14
N VAL A 22 8.57 -7.36 -12.44
CA VAL A 22 9.57 -7.68 -11.40
C VAL A 22 10.96 -7.82 -12.02
N ASP A 23 11.10 -8.51 -13.15
CA ASP A 23 12.39 -8.66 -13.85
C ASP A 23 12.98 -7.29 -14.18
N ASN A 24 12.16 -6.35 -14.70
CA ASN A 24 12.60 -4.98 -14.96
C ASN A 24 13.02 -4.26 -13.67
N LEU A 25 12.29 -4.40 -12.56
CA LEU A 25 12.69 -3.81 -11.28
C LEU A 25 14.04 -4.35 -10.78
N LEU A 26 14.31 -5.65 -10.97
CA LEU A 26 15.59 -6.25 -10.56
C LEU A 26 16.77 -5.83 -11.46
N THR A 27 16.49 -5.19 -12.60
CA THR A 27 17.54 -4.58 -13.45
C THR A 27 17.91 -3.16 -13.07
N LEU A 28 17.20 -2.54 -12.11
CA LEU A 28 17.49 -1.18 -11.66
C LEU A 28 18.94 -1.09 -11.14
N ASP A 29 19.67 -0.11 -11.67
CA ASP A 29 21.03 0.19 -11.21
C ASP A 29 20.92 1.00 -9.92
N VAL A 30 21.10 0.30 -8.79
CA VAL A 30 21.03 0.87 -7.45
C VAL A 30 22.42 1.05 -6.85
N GLU A 31 22.57 2.09 -6.01
CA GLU A 31 23.86 2.40 -5.37
C GLU A 31 24.27 1.37 -4.31
N GLU A 32 23.27 0.77 -3.65
CA GLU A 32 23.44 -0.21 -2.57
C GLU A 32 22.95 -1.60 -3.00
N PRO A 33 23.54 -2.69 -2.50
CA PRO A 33 23.04 -4.04 -2.78
C PRO A 33 21.62 -4.22 -2.23
N TRP A 34 20.82 -5.01 -2.95
CA TRP A 34 19.51 -5.40 -2.45
C TRP A 34 19.65 -6.24 -1.18
N ALA A 35 18.87 -5.90 -0.16
CA ALA A 35 18.72 -6.75 1.01
C ALA A 35 17.84 -7.95 0.65
N GLU A 36 18.23 -9.15 1.08
CA GLU A 36 17.44 -10.36 0.87
C GLU A 36 17.08 -10.98 2.22
N LEU A 37 15.78 -11.26 2.42
CA LEU A 37 15.24 -11.86 3.63
C LEU A 37 14.49 -13.16 3.29
N ASP A 38 14.63 -14.18 4.12
CA ASP A 38 13.90 -15.45 3.98
C ASP A 38 12.57 -15.40 4.73
N GLY A 39 11.59 -14.69 4.16
CA GLY A 39 10.33 -14.41 4.84
C GLY A 39 10.49 -13.47 6.04
N VAL A 40 9.36 -13.02 6.60
CA VAL A 40 9.34 -12.17 7.79
C VAL A 40 8.20 -12.62 8.69
N LYS A 41 8.48 -12.80 9.98
CA LYS A 41 7.44 -12.98 11.00
C LYS A 41 7.69 -12.04 12.16
N GLN A 42 6.72 -11.20 12.48
CA GLN A 42 6.81 -10.28 13.60
C GLN A 42 5.51 -10.28 14.40
N ALA A 43 5.62 -10.68 15.68
CA ALA A 43 4.52 -10.65 16.62
C ALA A 43 4.40 -9.28 17.32
N GLY A 44 3.19 -8.94 17.75
CA GLY A 44 2.89 -7.71 18.47
C GLY A 44 2.67 -6.47 17.58
N PRO A 45 2.28 -5.34 18.18
CA PRO A 45 1.78 -4.17 17.47
C PRO A 45 2.89 -3.28 16.88
N ALA A 46 4.16 -3.59 17.15
CA ALA A 46 5.27 -2.79 16.65
C ALA A 46 5.24 -2.77 15.11
N PRO A 47 5.40 -1.60 14.49
CA PRO A 47 5.44 -1.52 13.04
C PRO A 47 6.72 -2.15 12.49
N TRP A 48 6.61 -2.78 11.33
CA TRP A 48 7.73 -3.28 10.57
C TRP A 48 8.04 -2.38 9.37
N ARG A 49 9.34 -2.26 9.06
CA ARG A 49 9.86 -1.58 7.88
C ARG A 49 10.90 -2.46 7.18
N PRO A 50 11.06 -2.37 5.85
CA PRO A 50 12.19 -2.98 5.19
C PRO A 50 13.51 -2.41 5.78
N PRO A 51 14.54 -3.25 6.00
CA PRO A 51 15.79 -2.82 6.60
C PRO A 51 16.62 -1.91 5.68
N HIS A 52 16.35 -1.96 4.37
CA HIS A 52 17.02 -1.19 3.33
C HIS A 52 16.00 -0.68 2.31
N PRO A 53 16.29 0.41 1.57
CA PRO A 53 15.39 0.94 0.56
C PRO A 53 15.05 -0.09 -0.52
N TYR A 54 16.00 -0.94 -0.92
CA TYR A 54 15.81 -2.01 -1.89
C TYR A 54 15.86 -3.36 -1.19
N THR A 55 14.70 -3.99 -0.99
CA THR A 55 14.55 -5.22 -0.22
C THR A 55 13.74 -6.27 -1.00
N LEU A 56 14.22 -7.51 -0.98
CA LEU A 56 13.50 -8.70 -1.43
C LEU A 56 13.19 -9.60 -0.24
N VAL A 57 11.96 -10.04 -0.13
CA VAL A 57 11.55 -11.08 0.82
C VAL A 57 11.21 -12.35 0.04
N LYS A 58 12.05 -13.37 0.16
CA LYS A 58 11.93 -14.67 -0.51
C LYS A 58 11.01 -15.62 0.25
N GLY A 59 9.80 -15.16 0.55
CA GLY A 59 8.81 -15.92 1.31
C GLY A 59 7.66 -15.05 1.83
N PRO A 60 6.79 -15.59 2.69
CA PRO A 60 5.68 -14.84 3.24
C PRO A 60 6.13 -13.78 4.26
N VAL A 61 5.33 -12.72 4.41
CA VAL A 61 5.45 -11.70 5.44
C VAL A 61 4.21 -11.77 6.33
N GLU A 62 4.40 -12.13 7.60
CA GLU A 62 3.34 -12.26 8.60
C GLU A 62 3.61 -11.30 9.76
N LEU A 63 2.81 -10.24 9.84
CA LEU A 63 2.95 -9.17 10.82
C LEU A 63 1.65 -9.04 11.61
N ASP A 64 1.75 -8.99 12.94
CA ASP A 64 0.60 -8.65 13.78
C ASP A 64 0.26 -7.16 13.72
N GLY A 65 1.28 -6.32 13.56
CA GLY A 65 1.16 -4.87 13.50
C GLY A 65 1.20 -4.29 12.08
N ASN A 66 1.54 -3.01 12.00
CA ASN A 66 1.54 -2.24 10.76
C ASN A 66 2.79 -2.51 9.92
N MET A 67 2.64 -2.48 8.60
CA MET A 67 3.72 -2.55 7.62
C MET A 67 3.88 -1.19 6.94
N LEU A 68 5.06 -0.60 7.04
CA LEU A 68 5.38 0.65 6.34
C LEU A 68 6.46 0.37 5.30
N VAL A 69 6.11 0.52 4.02
CA VAL A 69 7.03 0.39 2.90
C VAL A 69 7.73 1.74 2.71
N GLU A 70 8.72 1.95 3.56
CA GLU A 70 9.61 3.12 3.58
C GLU A 70 10.92 2.72 4.28
N SER A 71 12.01 3.43 4.00
CA SER A 71 13.29 3.26 4.69
C SER A 71 13.79 4.60 5.21
N ALA A 72 14.31 4.63 6.44
CA ALA A 72 14.82 5.85 7.04
C ALA A 72 16.05 6.37 6.27
N GLY A 73 16.05 7.67 5.95
CA GLY A 73 17.18 8.30 5.24
C GLY A 73 17.19 8.10 3.73
N HIS A 74 16.14 7.51 3.15
CA HIS A 74 16.01 7.33 1.71
C HIS A 74 14.65 7.85 1.22
N ASP A 75 14.68 8.55 0.09
CA ASP A 75 13.49 9.13 -0.54
C ASP A 75 12.84 8.16 -1.55
N GLN A 76 13.52 7.07 -1.89
CA GLN A 76 13.07 6.08 -2.86
C GLN A 76 13.49 4.67 -2.45
N GLY A 77 12.70 3.68 -2.88
CA GLY A 77 13.02 2.29 -2.65
C GLY A 77 12.00 1.33 -3.26
N VAL A 78 12.30 0.04 -3.17
CA VAL A 78 11.45 -1.04 -3.67
C VAL A 78 11.43 -2.17 -2.66
N LEU A 79 10.23 -2.62 -2.28
CA LEU A 79 10.02 -3.86 -1.56
C LEU A 79 9.28 -4.86 -2.44
N VAL A 80 9.90 -6.01 -2.70
CA VAL A 80 9.24 -7.14 -3.39
C VAL A 80 9.10 -8.30 -2.43
N VAL A 81 7.87 -8.79 -2.26
CA VAL A 81 7.56 -9.98 -1.47
C VAL A 81 7.14 -11.13 -2.38
N PHE A 82 7.95 -12.18 -2.36
CA PHE A 82 7.74 -13.42 -3.10
C PHE A 82 6.87 -14.42 -2.32
N GLY A 83 5.67 -13.99 -1.95
CA GLY A 83 4.72 -14.78 -1.17
C GLY A 83 3.51 -13.99 -0.73
N ASP A 84 2.77 -14.55 0.22
CA ASP A 84 1.65 -13.89 0.89
C ASP A 84 2.12 -12.82 1.87
N VAL A 85 1.34 -11.76 2.01
CA VAL A 85 1.53 -10.69 3.00
C VAL A 85 0.29 -10.62 3.87
N THR A 86 0.49 -10.69 5.18
CA THR A 86 -0.56 -10.47 6.19
C THR A 86 -0.08 -9.42 7.18
N CYS A 87 -0.83 -8.33 7.35
CA CYS A 87 -0.53 -7.27 8.32
C CYS A 87 -1.81 -6.59 8.83
N GLN A 88 -1.69 -5.77 9.87
CA GLN A 88 -2.82 -4.96 10.36
C GLN A 88 -3.17 -3.85 9.36
N ASN A 89 -2.21 -2.95 9.09
CA ASN A 89 -2.29 -1.91 8.08
C ASN A 89 -1.07 -1.99 7.16
N LEU A 90 -1.23 -1.53 5.91
CA LEU A 90 -0.15 -1.36 4.95
C LEU A 90 -0.12 0.11 4.49
N PHE A 91 1.05 0.73 4.60
CA PHE A 91 1.30 2.07 4.06
C PHE A 91 2.48 2.03 3.09
N VAL A 92 2.31 2.60 1.91
CA VAL A 92 3.39 2.76 0.93
C VAL A 92 3.79 4.23 0.88
N GLY A 93 5.06 4.50 1.22
CA GLY A 93 5.61 5.86 1.26
C GLY A 93 5.81 6.47 -0.12
N VAL A 94 5.94 7.80 -0.16
CA VAL A 94 6.30 8.56 -1.37
C VAL A 94 7.62 8.05 -1.93
N GLY A 95 7.69 7.81 -3.24
CA GLY A 95 8.89 7.29 -3.91
C GLY A 95 9.22 5.82 -3.65
N PHE A 96 8.41 5.11 -2.86
CA PHE A 96 8.59 3.67 -2.61
C PHE A 96 7.64 2.83 -3.46
N SER A 97 8.14 1.73 -4.00
CA SER A 97 7.30 0.73 -4.69
C SER A 97 7.14 -0.53 -3.85
N PHE A 98 5.94 -1.10 -3.86
CA PHE A 98 5.62 -2.35 -3.19
C PHE A 98 5.06 -3.37 -4.19
N VAL A 99 5.57 -4.59 -4.14
CA VAL A 99 5.09 -5.70 -4.96
C VAL A 99 4.81 -6.91 -4.08
N CYS A 100 3.57 -7.38 -4.07
CA CYS A 100 3.17 -8.65 -3.47
C CYS A 100 2.80 -9.64 -4.58
N THR A 101 3.57 -10.73 -4.68
CA THR A 101 3.32 -11.76 -5.70
C THR A 101 2.27 -12.79 -5.28
N GLY A 102 1.98 -12.91 -3.98
CA GLY A 102 0.93 -13.76 -3.43
C GLY A 102 -0.32 -12.97 -3.01
N THR A 103 -1.02 -13.52 -2.03
CA THR A 103 -2.21 -12.90 -1.41
C THR A 103 -1.81 -11.75 -0.49
N LEU A 104 -2.45 -10.60 -0.64
CA LEU A 104 -2.28 -9.43 0.22
C LEU A 104 -3.48 -9.29 1.15
N ARG A 105 -3.33 -9.69 2.42
CA ARG A 105 -4.34 -9.55 3.47
C ARG A 105 -3.96 -8.42 4.42
N VAL A 106 -4.71 -7.35 4.39
CA VAL A 106 -4.56 -6.21 5.29
C VAL A 106 -5.81 -6.13 6.15
N ARG A 107 -5.70 -6.32 7.47
CA ARG A 107 -6.89 -6.46 8.32
C ARG A 107 -7.73 -5.18 8.39
N GLU A 108 -7.09 -4.03 8.21
CA GLU A 108 -7.70 -2.71 8.34
C GLU A 108 -7.53 -1.91 7.04
N ALA A 109 -6.46 -1.11 6.90
CA ALA A 109 -6.29 -0.19 5.78
C ALA A 109 -5.04 -0.45 4.94
N LEU A 110 -5.22 -0.47 3.61
CA LEU A 110 -4.16 -0.37 2.62
C LEU A 110 -4.14 1.07 2.07
N VAL A 111 -3.05 1.79 2.32
CA VAL A 111 -2.86 3.18 1.89
C VAL A 111 -1.73 3.23 0.86
N ALA A 112 -2.09 3.41 -0.41
CA ALA A 112 -1.23 3.35 -1.58
C ALA A 112 -1.51 4.54 -2.53
N ARG A 113 -1.41 5.76 -1.98
CA ARG A 113 -1.75 7.02 -2.67
C ARG A 113 -0.59 7.97 -2.86
N SER A 114 0.56 7.69 -2.24
CA SER A 114 1.69 8.60 -2.23
C SER A 114 2.26 8.77 -3.64
N ALA A 115 2.43 10.01 -4.11
CA ALA A 115 2.96 10.28 -5.44
C ALA A 115 4.28 9.52 -5.71
N ASP A 116 4.49 9.14 -6.97
CA ASP A 116 5.65 8.38 -7.44
C ASP A 116 5.87 7.01 -6.78
N SER A 117 4.88 6.53 -6.00
CA SER A 117 4.83 5.14 -5.52
C SER A 117 4.12 4.24 -6.52
N VAL A 118 4.46 2.96 -6.50
CA VAL A 118 3.69 1.96 -7.24
C VAL A 118 3.41 0.76 -6.35
N THR A 119 2.15 0.33 -6.31
CA THR A 119 1.71 -0.79 -5.47
C THR A 119 1.11 -1.86 -6.35
N TYR A 120 1.65 -3.08 -6.27
CA TYR A 120 1.20 -4.22 -7.06
C TYR A 120 0.82 -5.40 -6.18
N ALA A 121 -0.30 -6.03 -6.52
CA ALA A 121 -0.73 -7.29 -5.95
C ALA A 121 -1.15 -8.26 -7.05
N ALA A 122 -0.62 -9.48 -7.02
CA ALA A 122 -0.95 -10.50 -8.03
C ALA A 122 -2.00 -11.52 -7.56
N GLY A 123 -2.17 -11.69 -6.25
CA GLY A 123 -3.22 -12.53 -5.68
C GLY A 123 -4.45 -11.76 -5.24
N VAL A 124 -5.19 -12.36 -4.30
CA VAL A 124 -6.34 -11.74 -3.63
C VAL A 124 -5.86 -10.54 -2.80
N VAL A 125 -6.63 -9.46 -2.84
CA VAL A 125 -6.43 -8.29 -1.98
C VAL A 125 -7.61 -8.20 -1.03
N GLU A 126 -7.37 -8.37 0.26
CA GLU A 126 -8.39 -8.30 1.32
C GLU A 126 -8.07 -7.10 2.21
N ALA A 127 -9.03 -6.17 2.35
CA ALA A 127 -8.90 -5.02 3.26
C ALA A 127 -10.26 -4.48 3.70
N GLN A 128 -10.32 -3.84 4.87
CA GLN A 128 -11.52 -3.06 5.22
C GLN A 128 -11.56 -1.76 4.41
N LEU A 129 -10.44 -1.06 4.31
CA LEU A 129 -10.29 0.17 3.53
C LEU A 129 -9.13 0.03 2.55
N VAL A 130 -9.38 0.34 1.28
CA VAL A 130 -8.34 0.59 0.27
C VAL A 130 -8.38 2.06 -0.08
N ASP A 131 -7.30 2.77 0.21
CA ASP A 131 -7.08 4.16 -0.17
C ASP A 131 -5.99 4.24 -1.25
N SER A 132 -6.42 4.47 -2.50
CA SER A 132 -5.59 4.41 -3.71
C SER A 132 -6.22 5.28 -4.80
N GLY A 133 -5.39 5.88 -5.66
CA GLY A 133 -5.83 6.58 -6.87
C GLY A 133 -5.60 8.10 -6.89
N SER A 134 -5.10 8.70 -5.82
CA SER A 134 -4.86 10.17 -5.71
C SER A 134 -3.41 10.58 -6.03
N GLY A 135 -2.81 10.03 -7.09
CA GLY A 135 -1.43 10.31 -7.49
C GLY A 135 -0.52 9.08 -7.55
N ALA A 136 -0.94 7.98 -6.94
CA ALA A 136 -0.46 6.63 -7.17
C ALA A 136 -1.63 5.65 -7.06
N TRP A 137 -1.44 4.42 -7.52
CA TRP A 137 -2.51 3.42 -7.50
C TRP A 137 -2.00 2.01 -7.15
N LEU A 138 -2.90 1.25 -6.53
CA LEU A 138 -2.83 -0.21 -6.47
C LEU A 138 -3.18 -0.78 -7.85
N THR A 139 -2.34 -1.66 -8.38
CA THR A 139 -2.62 -2.45 -9.58
C THR A 139 -2.74 -3.94 -9.24
N LEU A 140 -3.82 -4.54 -9.72
CA LEU A 140 -4.08 -5.97 -9.66
C LEU A 140 -3.61 -6.63 -10.96
N PHE A 141 -2.83 -7.70 -10.85
CA PHE A 141 -2.42 -8.51 -12.01
C PHE A 141 -3.34 -9.69 -12.30
N GLY A 142 -4.31 -9.96 -11.42
CA GLY A 142 -5.27 -11.06 -11.53
C GLY A 142 -6.68 -10.64 -11.95
N ASP A 143 -7.67 -11.45 -11.57
CA ASP A 143 -9.08 -11.17 -11.84
C ASP A 143 -9.58 -10.03 -10.92
N ALA A 144 -10.41 -9.13 -11.43
CA ALA A 144 -10.98 -8.04 -10.65
C ALA A 144 -11.81 -8.53 -9.45
N SER A 145 -12.39 -9.73 -9.55
CA SER A 145 -13.13 -10.40 -8.46
C SER A 145 -12.24 -10.72 -7.25
N GLN A 146 -10.92 -10.70 -7.40
CA GLN A 146 -9.97 -10.93 -6.31
C GLN A 146 -9.76 -9.69 -5.41
N LEU A 147 -10.42 -8.57 -5.71
CA LEU A 147 -10.46 -7.40 -4.84
C LEU A 147 -11.60 -7.54 -3.84
N HIS A 148 -11.27 -7.87 -2.59
CA HIS A 148 -12.19 -7.98 -1.47
C HIS A 148 -11.97 -6.81 -0.51
N ALA A 149 -12.33 -5.60 -0.95
CA ALA A 149 -12.31 -4.40 -0.12
C ALA A 149 -13.72 -4.04 0.34
N LYS A 150 -13.94 -3.79 1.64
CA LYS A 150 -15.24 -3.32 2.15
C LYS A 150 -15.51 -1.87 1.73
N HIS A 151 -14.46 -1.05 1.76
CA HIS A 151 -14.48 0.36 1.38
C HIS A 151 -13.33 0.67 0.42
N LEU A 152 -13.62 1.44 -0.63
CA LEU A 152 -12.66 1.95 -1.59
C LEU A 152 -12.88 3.45 -1.73
N THR A 153 -11.84 4.26 -1.47
CA THR A 153 -11.95 5.72 -1.52
C THR A 153 -12.02 6.25 -2.95
N HIS A 154 -11.09 5.83 -3.82
CA HIS A 154 -11.08 6.27 -5.21
C HIS A 154 -11.07 5.07 -6.15
N TYR A 155 -9.89 4.54 -6.50
CA TYR A 155 -9.80 3.49 -7.50
C TYR A 155 -8.61 2.55 -7.36
N VAL A 156 -8.79 1.38 -7.95
CA VAL A 156 -7.77 0.34 -8.16
C VAL A 156 -7.69 0.08 -9.66
N MET A 157 -6.49 -0.22 -10.16
CA MET A 157 -6.29 -0.62 -11.55
C MET A 157 -6.31 -2.14 -11.66
N ASN A 158 -7.00 -2.68 -12.66
CA ASN A 158 -6.78 -4.06 -13.12
C ASN A 158 -6.35 -4.00 -14.59
N GLY A 159 -5.06 -4.25 -14.83
CA GLY A 159 -4.42 -3.96 -16.12
C GLY A 159 -4.65 -2.49 -16.51
N ARG A 160 -5.41 -2.26 -17.59
CA ARG A 160 -5.77 -0.91 -18.07
C ARG A 160 -7.15 -0.45 -17.62
N LYS A 161 -7.91 -1.29 -16.91
CA LYS A 161 -9.28 -0.99 -16.47
C LYS A 161 -9.26 -0.37 -15.08
N VAL A 162 -10.00 0.72 -14.92
CA VAL A 162 -10.21 1.36 -13.62
C VAL A 162 -11.38 0.68 -12.90
N ILE A 163 -11.17 0.27 -11.66
CA ILE A 163 -12.20 -0.18 -10.73
C ILE A 163 -12.42 0.96 -9.73
N LYS A 164 -13.53 1.69 -9.86
CA LYS A 164 -13.89 2.79 -8.97
C LYS A 164 -14.95 2.37 -7.96
N SER A 165 -14.93 2.99 -6.79
CA SER A 165 -16.10 2.94 -5.91
C SER A 165 -17.25 3.73 -6.52
N GLN A 166 -18.47 3.16 -6.50
CA GLN A 166 -19.69 3.90 -6.86
C GLN A 166 -20.18 4.78 -5.70
N LYS A 167 -19.75 4.47 -4.48
CA LYS A 167 -20.10 5.19 -3.25
C LYS A 167 -18.87 5.22 -2.35
N PRO A 168 -17.94 6.17 -2.55
CA PRO A 168 -16.83 6.38 -1.64
C PRO A 168 -17.33 6.45 -0.19
N PRO A 169 -16.57 5.93 0.79
CA PRO A 169 -16.95 6.02 2.19
C PRO A 169 -16.76 7.45 2.72
N ASP A 170 -17.62 7.88 3.64
CA ASP A 170 -17.31 9.04 4.49
C ASP A 170 -16.23 8.64 5.51
N LEU A 171 -15.00 9.07 5.25
CA LEU A 171 -13.84 8.75 6.08
C LEU A 171 -13.99 9.23 7.53
N ARG A 172 -14.75 10.31 7.79
CA ARG A 172 -15.00 10.82 9.15
C ARG A 172 -15.71 9.80 10.05
N THR A 173 -16.44 8.87 9.43
CA THR A 173 -17.18 7.82 10.14
C THR A 173 -16.37 6.54 10.33
N LEU A 174 -15.23 6.40 9.65
CA LEU A 174 -14.41 5.19 9.64
C LEU A 174 -13.11 5.36 10.41
N VAL A 175 -12.39 6.46 10.16
CA VAL A 175 -11.05 6.69 10.69
C VAL A 175 -11.03 7.78 11.75
N VAL A 176 -9.97 7.79 12.56
CA VAL A 176 -9.78 8.81 13.57
C VAL A 176 -9.63 10.21 12.93
N PRO A 177 -10.14 11.29 13.55
CA PRO A 177 -10.12 12.62 12.94
C PRO A 177 -8.70 13.14 12.65
N GLU A 178 -7.74 12.79 13.48
CA GLU A 178 -6.34 13.23 13.39
C GLU A 178 -5.58 12.75 12.15
N VAL A 179 -6.14 11.82 11.36
CA VAL A 179 -5.53 11.38 10.07
C VAL A 179 -6.28 11.90 8.85
N LEU A 180 -7.23 12.80 9.04
CA LEU A 180 -8.00 13.41 7.95
C LEU A 180 -7.38 14.75 7.56
N ASP A 181 -7.29 14.95 6.25
CA ASP A 181 -7.13 16.27 5.66
C ASP A 181 -8.54 16.85 5.44
N THR A 182 -8.87 17.88 6.20
CA THR A 182 -10.15 18.59 6.13
C THR A 182 -9.98 20.05 5.71
N GLU A 183 -8.77 20.49 5.30
CA GLU A 183 -8.49 21.91 5.07
C GLU A 183 -9.42 22.52 4.02
N GLU A 184 -9.61 21.81 2.89
CA GLU A 184 -10.52 22.26 1.83
C GLU A 184 -11.96 22.30 2.31
N TRP A 185 -12.43 21.24 2.98
CA TRP A 185 -13.79 21.16 3.52
C TRP A 185 -14.09 22.26 4.55
N ASP A 186 -13.16 22.51 5.47
CA ASP A 186 -13.31 23.48 6.54
C ASP A 186 -13.20 24.94 6.05
N SER A 187 -12.65 25.14 4.84
CA SER A 187 -12.59 26.46 4.19
C SER A 187 -13.92 26.90 3.58
N LEU A 188 -14.84 25.94 3.35
CA LEU A 188 -16.15 26.19 2.77
C LEU A 188 -17.10 26.83 3.79
N SER A 189 -17.97 27.72 3.31
CA SER A 189 -19.10 28.22 4.08
C SER A 189 -20.16 27.12 4.30
N ALA A 190 -21.06 27.33 5.26
CA ALA A 190 -22.13 26.37 5.54
C ALA A 190 -23.08 26.15 4.35
N GLU A 191 -23.24 27.15 3.47
CA GLU A 191 -24.02 27.02 2.24
C GLU A 191 -23.28 26.14 1.21
N GLU A 192 -21.99 26.37 1.00
CA GLU A 192 -21.16 25.55 0.10
C GLU A 192 -21.05 24.09 0.58
N GLN A 193 -20.91 23.86 1.89
CA GLN A 193 -20.89 22.51 2.45
C GLN A 193 -22.20 21.73 2.23
N THR A 194 -23.34 22.40 2.03
CA THR A 194 -24.60 21.70 1.72
C THR A 194 -24.70 21.22 0.28
N ASP A 195 -23.92 21.83 -0.62
CA ASP A 195 -23.90 21.51 -2.04
C ASP A 195 -22.75 20.56 -2.43
N GLU A 196 -21.78 20.34 -1.54
CA GLU A 196 -20.60 19.52 -1.77
C GLU A 196 -20.68 18.14 -1.10
N GLU A 197 -19.99 17.16 -1.70
CA GLU A 197 -19.86 15.80 -1.18
C GLU A 197 -18.60 15.70 -0.28
N PRO A 198 -18.73 15.45 1.03
CA PRO A 198 -17.59 15.36 1.94
C PRO A 198 -16.55 14.32 1.50
N GLU A 199 -16.97 13.24 0.85
CA GLU A 199 -16.09 12.15 0.42
C GLU A 199 -15.16 12.54 -0.73
N VAL A 200 -15.43 13.67 -1.39
CA VAL A 200 -14.59 14.23 -2.46
C VAL A 200 -13.48 15.11 -1.86
N LEU A 201 -13.81 15.90 -0.83
CA LEU A 201 -12.95 16.93 -0.27
C LEU A 201 -12.17 16.47 0.97
N ILE A 202 -12.72 15.51 1.73
CA ILE A 202 -12.07 14.97 2.93
C ILE A 202 -11.30 13.71 2.58
N GLN A 203 -9.99 13.76 2.78
CA GLN A 203 -9.07 12.70 2.36
C GLN A 203 -8.19 12.25 3.53
N LEU A 204 -7.45 11.14 3.36
CA LEU A 204 -6.43 10.77 4.33
C LEU A 204 -5.20 11.67 4.19
N ASP A 205 -4.80 12.33 5.27
CA ASP A 205 -3.52 13.04 5.34
C ASP A 205 -2.38 12.02 5.40
N ALA A 206 -1.57 11.95 4.33
CA ALA A 206 -0.49 10.96 4.22
C ALA A 206 0.56 11.08 5.34
N ARG A 207 0.86 12.29 5.82
CA ARG A 207 1.84 12.54 6.88
C ARG A 207 1.29 12.09 8.24
N ALA A 208 0.04 12.39 8.52
CA ALA A 208 -0.63 12.00 9.75
C ALA A 208 -0.87 10.49 9.81
N VAL A 209 -1.35 9.89 8.70
CA VAL A 209 -1.46 8.43 8.53
C VAL A 209 -0.11 7.78 8.80
N ARG A 210 0.96 8.23 8.12
CA ARG A 210 2.30 7.69 8.33
C ARG A 210 2.71 7.76 9.79
N LYS A 211 2.57 8.93 10.42
CA LYS A 211 2.96 9.15 11.83
C LYS A 211 2.21 8.21 12.77
N ARG A 212 0.92 8.01 12.54
CA ARG A 212 0.06 7.15 13.36
C ARG A 212 0.38 5.66 13.16
N LEU A 213 0.51 5.21 11.92
CA LEU A 213 0.88 3.82 11.63
C LEU A 213 2.28 3.49 12.16
N ALA A 214 3.20 4.46 12.09
CA ALA A 214 4.56 4.35 12.62
C ALA A 214 4.63 4.23 14.15
N SER A 215 3.56 4.52 14.90
CA SER A 215 3.48 4.24 16.33
C SER A 215 2.83 2.89 16.66
N GLY A 216 2.41 2.13 15.63
CA GLY A 216 1.70 0.85 15.80
C GLY A 216 0.18 1.02 16.00
N ALA A 217 -0.36 2.24 15.87
CA ALA A 217 -1.79 2.49 16.05
C ALA A 217 -2.60 2.16 14.79
N SER A 218 -3.87 1.81 14.99
CA SER A 218 -4.88 1.62 13.93
C SER A 218 -5.38 2.97 13.40
N LEU A 219 -5.77 3.04 12.12
CA LEU A 219 -6.45 4.22 11.56
C LEU A 219 -7.93 4.31 11.98
N PHE A 220 -8.56 3.20 12.34
CA PHE A 220 -10.01 3.13 12.56
C PHE A 220 -10.43 3.68 13.91
N LEU A 221 -11.64 4.24 13.98
CA LEU A 221 -12.28 4.67 15.23
C LEU A 221 -12.51 3.50 16.20
N ALA A 222 -12.86 2.34 15.64
CA ALA A 222 -13.03 1.07 16.34
C ALA A 222 -12.18 0.00 15.63
N PRO A 223 -10.96 -0.28 16.12
CA PRO A 223 -10.07 -1.29 15.55
C PRO A 223 -10.59 -2.72 15.75
#